data_AF-G7YQJ7-F1
#
_entry.id   AF-G7YQJ7-F1
#
_cell.length_a   1.000
_cell.length_b   1.000
_cell.length_c   1.000
_cell.angle_alpha   90.00
_cell.angle_beta   90.00
_cell.angle_gamma   90.00
#
_symmetry.space_group_name_H-M   'P 1'
#
loop_
_entity.id
_entity.type
_entity.pdbx_description
1 polymer ?
#
loop_
_entity_poly.entity_id
_entity_poly.type
_entity_poly.pdbx_seq_one_letter_code
_entity_poly.pdbx_strand_id
1 'polypeptide(L)'
;MDPSKIFSGPCMSGSYAVKVFGKEYIKPTQLNKFKFRGTGDSTGCKKLISEQFKKDSCTIPPCSFNNVFQPPVVGDFRAYAGFSYVTKYLFPGQSTGISKTLFDKTVMEFCAQPWATIAAKTPVEEQESVAKYCFDGVFVSVLLENYGFTKDEEWKRITFGDKIEGTTVSWALGYMLDQSGFLPSESPPINMPVTLFAGLAALLAALLIAAVVMLVLALCGCIKTGERFE
;
A
#
# COMPACT_ATOMS: atom_id res chain seq x y z
N MET A 1 -20.41 -23.25 -4.10
CA MET A 1 -20.17 -22.11 -5.01
C MET A 1 -20.00 -22.65 -6.43
N ASP A 2 -20.15 -21.78 -7.42
CA ASP A 2 -19.94 -22.12 -8.84
C ASP A 2 -18.45 -22.05 -9.19
N PRO A 3 -17.81 -23.17 -9.60
CA PRO A 3 -16.41 -23.17 -9.99
C PRO A 3 -16.08 -22.25 -11.16
N SER A 4 -17.03 -22.01 -12.07
CA SER A 4 -16.78 -21.10 -13.20
C SER A 4 -16.36 -19.71 -12.72
N LYS A 5 -16.99 -19.21 -11.65
CA LYS A 5 -16.73 -17.89 -11.07
C LYS A 5 -15.40 -17.80 -10.31
N ILE A 6 -14.98 -18.88 -9.64
CA ILE A 6 -13.70 -18.89 -8.92
C ILE A 6 -12.55 -18.84 -9.91
N PHE A 7 -12.59 -19.68 -10.94
CA PHE A 7 -11.49 -19.82 -11.90
C PHE A 7 -11.53 -18.80 -13.03
N SER A 8 -12.57 -17.96 -13.14
CA SER A 8 -12.64 -16.85 -14.10
C SER A 8 -12.05 -15.54 -13.57
N GLY A 9 -11.54 -15.52 -12.34
CA GLY A 9 -11.00 -14.31 -11.73
C GLY A 9 -9.74 -13.81 -12.47
N PRO A 10 -9.50 -12.49 -12.53
CA PRO A 10 -8.33 -11.92 -13.20
C PRO A 10 -6.99 -12.39 -12.59
N CYS A 11 -7.02 -12.86 -11.34
CA CYS A 11 -5.85 -13.41 -10.66
C CYS A 11 -5.60 -14.90 -10.95
N MET A 12 -6.49 -15.58 -11.66
CA MET A 12 -6.42 -17.05 -11.84
C MET A 12 -5.71 -17.46 -13.14
N SER A 13 -5.72 -16.62 -14.16
CA SER A 13 -5.14 -16.91 -15.48
C SER A 13 -4.34 -15.73 -16.03
N GLY A 14 -3.50 -15.98 -17.03
CA GLY A 14 -2.72 -14.96 -17.73
C GLY A 14 -1.40 -14.60 -17.04
N SER A 15 -0.73 -13.59 -17.60
CA SER A 15 0.63 -13.19 -17.20
C SER A 15 0.72 -12.77 -15.73
N TYR A 16 -0.33 -12.18 -15.18
CA TYR A 16 -0.39 -11.82 -13.76
C TYR A 16 -0.37 -13.05 -12.86
N ALA A 17 -1.19 -14.06 -13.14
CA ALA A 17 -1.24 -15.30 -12.36
C ALA A 17 0.12 -16.04 -12.41
N VAL A 18 0.73 -16.13 -13.59
CA VAL A 18 2.06 -16.73 -13.74
C VAL A 18 3.13 -15.95 -12.97
N LYS A 19 3.10 -14.62 -13.02
CA LYS A 19 4.08 -13.78 -12.32
C LYS A 19 3.94 -13.89 -10.79
N VAL A 20 2.72 -13.95 -10.28
CA VAL A 20 2.45 -13.94 -8.83
C VAL A 20 2.53 -15.35 -8.23
N PHE A 21 1.97 -16.36 -8.91
CA PHE A 21 1.84 -17.72 -8.37
C PHE A 21 2.74 -18.75 -9.05
N GLY A 22 3.50 -18.36 -10.09
CA GLY A 22 4.34 -19.27 -10.87
C GLY A 22 3.56 -20.18 -11.83
N LYS A 23 2.22 -20.10 -11.85
CA LYS A 23 1.35 -20.90 -12.70
C LYS A 23 -0.05 -20.27 -12.81
N GLU A 24 -0.78 -20.71 -13.82
CA GLU A 24 -2.22 -20.47 -13.91
C GLU A 24 -3.01 -21.52 -13.11
N TYR A 25 -4.18 -21.11 -12.62
CA TYR A 25 -5.14 -21.98 -11.96
C TYR A 25 -6.36 -22.13 -12.86
N ILE A 26 -6.43 -23.26 -13.56
CA ILE A 26 -7.52 -23.57 -14.48
C ILE A 26 -8.52 -24.50 -13.77
N LYS A 27 -9.82 -24.28 -14.02
CA LYS A 27 -10.90 -25.15 -13.54
C LYS A 27 -10.68 -26.59 -14.05
N PRO A 28 -10.59 -27.60 -13.16
CA PRO A 28 -10.58 -28.99 -13.59
C PRO A 28 -11.90 -29.35 -14.30
N THR A 29 -11.83 -30.07 -15.43
CA THR A 29 -13.00 -30.40 -16.26
C THR A 29 -14.13 -31.08 -15.49
N GLN A 30 -13.78 -31.93 -14.52
CA GLN A 30 -14.74 -32.69 -13.70
C GLN A 30 -15.32 -31.91 -12.51
N LEU A 31 -14.78 -30.73 -12.20
CA LEU A 31 -15.19 -29.96 -11.03
C LEU A 31 -16.42 -29.11 -11.36
N ASN A 32 -17.61 -29.70 -11.22
CA ASN A 32 -18.87 -29.00 -11.51
C ASN A 32 -19.45 -28.25 -10.30
N LYS A 33 -19.16 -28.70 -9.08
CA LYS A 33 -19.59 -28.07 -7.84
C LYS A 33 -18.62 -28.42 -6.72
N PHE A 34 -18.41 -27.50 -5.78
CA PHE A 34 -17.78 -27.80 -4.50
C PHE A 34 -18.55 -27.13 -3.37
N LYS A 35 -18.40 -27.72 -2.19
CA LYS A 35 -18.91 -27.22 -0.93
C LYS A 35 -17.73 -27.08 0.01
N PHE A 36 -17.40 -25.85 0.41
CA PHE A 36 -16.48 -25.63 1.50
C PHE A 36 -17.20 -25.88 2.82
N ARG A 37 -16.52 -26.58 3.73
CA ARG A 37 -16.95 -26.77 5.11
C ARG A 37 -15.86 -26.21 6.01
N GLY A 38 -16.15 -25.10 6.67
CA GLY A 38 -15.27 -24.58 7.71
C GLY A 38 -15.20 -25.56 8.88
N THR A 39 -13.99 -25.87 9.33
CA THR A 39 -13.74 -26.75 10.49
C THR A 39 -13.51 -25.97 11.77
N GLY A 40 -13.24 -24.67 11.70
CA GLY A 40 -12.87 -23.84 12.84
C GLY A 40 -11.46 -24.10 13.38
N ASP A 41 -10.63 -24.86 12.65
CA ASP A 41 -9.25 -25.15 13.03
C ASP A 41 -8.32 -23.97 12.68
N SER A 42 -8.15 -23.06 13.64
CA SER A 42 -7.28 -21.89 13.50
C SER A 42 -5.80 -22.26 13.37
N THR A 43 -5.35 -23.35 14.00
CA THR A 43 -3.96 -23.83 13.92
C THR A 43 -3.65 -24.35 12.52
N GLY A 44 -4.52 -25.19 11.96
CA GLY A 44 -4.42 -25.66 10.58
C GLY A 44 -4.50 -24.51 9.58
N CYS A 45 -5.40 -23.55 9.82
CA CYS A 45 -5.49 -22.33 9.01
C CYS A 45 -4.17 -21.53 9.04
N LYS A 46 -3.61 -21.28 10.23
CA LYS A 46 -2.34 -20.56 10.39
C LYS A 46 -1.21 -21.25 9.64
N LYS A 47 -1.14 -22.58 9.70
CA LYS A 47 -0.13 -23.36 8.96
C LYS A 47 -0.22 -23.12 7.45
N LEU A 48 -1.41 -23.27 6.86
CA LEU A 48 -1.63 -23.11 5.42
C LEU A 48 -1.34 -21.68 4.94
N ILE A 49 -1.70 -20.69 5.76
CA ILE A 49 -1.42 -19.28 5.47
C ILE A 49 0.09 -19.02 5.53
N SER A 50 0.78 -19.50 6.57
CA SER A 50 2.23 -19.34 6.73
C SER A 50 3.04 -19.94 5.56
N GLU A 51 2.56 -21.01 4.93
CA GLU A 51 3.19 -21.60 3.74
C GLU A 51 3.26 -20.64 2.54
N GLN A 52 2.44 -19.58 2.52
CA GLN A 52 2.47 -18.57 1.45
C GLN A 52 3.57 -17.51 1.62
N PHE A 53 4.18 -17.43 2.81
CA PHE A 53 5.21 -16.43 3.16
C PHE A 53 6.59 -17.08 3.14
N LYS A 54 7.25 -17.09 1.97
CA LYS A 54 8.56 -17.75 1.82
C LYS A 54 9.67 -16.92 2.47
N LYS A 55 10.54 -17.57 3.24
CA LYS A 55 11.73 -16.97 3.88
C LYS A 55 13.03 -17.66 3.48
N ASP A 56 12.98 -18.41 2.39
CA ASP A 56 14.07 -19.22 1.85
C ASP A 56 15.21 -18.38 1.26
N SER A 57 14.94 -17.13 0.86
CA SER A 57 15.94 -16.24 0.27
C SER A 57 15.75 -14.78 0.71
N CYS A 58 16.88 -14.08 0.85
CA CYS A 58 16.94 -12.65 1.14
C CYS A 58 18.23 -12.05 0.59
N THR A 59 18.17 -11.50 -0.62
CA THR A 59 19.31 -10.92 -1.35
C THR A 59 19.82 -9.66 -0.67
N ILE A 60 18.90 -8.83 -0.17
CA ILE A 60 19.22 -7.59 0.55
C ILE A 60 18.55 -7.67 1.92
N PRO A 61 19.28 -8.05 2.99
CA PRO A 61 18.73 -8.11 4.33
C PRO A 61 18.58 -6.73 4.98
N PRO A 62 17.63 -6.56 5.92
CA PRO A 62 16.60 -7.54 6.32
C PRO A 62 15.45 -7.64 5.30
N CYS A 63 14.76 -8.79 5.30
CA CYS A 63 13.58 -9.03 4.45
C CYS A 63 12.34 -9.33 5.30
N SER A 64 11.16 -9.06 4.74
CA SER A 64 9.89 -9.55 5.28
C SER A 64 9.62 -11.00 4.82
N PHE A 65 9.29 -11.17 3.55
CA PHE A 65 9.07 -12.47 2.90
C PHE A 65 9.24 -12.34 1.38
N ASN A 66 9.34 -13.47 0.68
CA ASN A 66 9.47 -13.58 -0.77
C ASN A 66 10.62 -12.74 -1.36
N ASN A 67 11.78 -12.72 -0.70
CA ASN A 67 12.96 -11.96 -1.11
C ASN A 67 12.74 -10.43 -1.21
N VAL A 68 11.81 -9.88 -0.43
CA VAL A 68 11.54 -8.43 -0.40
C VAL A 68 12.26 -7.79 0.78
N PHE A 69 13.20 -6.88 0.48
CA PHE A 69 13.85 -6.05 1.50
C PHE A 69 12.80 -5.25 2.29
N GLN A 70 12.91 -5.30 3.60
CA GLN A 70 12.10 -4.49 4.51
C GLN A 70 12.93 -4.14 5.75
N PRO A 71 13.11 -2.85 6.08
CA PRO A 71 13.79 -2.45 7.31
C PRO A 71 13.00 -2.88 8.57
N PRO A 72 13.65 -2.90 9.75
CA PRO A 72 12.97 -3.15 11.01
C PRO A 72 11.84 -2.14 11.26
N VAL A 73 10.75 -2.60 11.90
CA VAL A 73 9.58 -1.76 12.19
C VAL A 73 9.85 -0.78 13.33
N VAL A 74 9.75 0.52 13.05
CA VAL A 74 10.04 1.61 13.99
C VAL A 74 8.88 2.62 13.98
N GLY A 75 8.55 3.16 15.16
CA GLY A 75 7.46 4.14 15.33
C GLY A 75 6.07 3.52 15.50
N ASP A 76 5.07 4.37 15.48
CA ASP A 76 3.66 3.99 15.58
C ASP A 76 3.06 3.74 14.20
N PHE A 77 2.18 2.75 14.11
CA PHE A 77 1.58 2.32 12.85
C PHE A 77 0.07 2.44 12.91
N ARG A 78 -0.55 2.73 11.76
CA ARG A 78 -1.99 2.64 11.59
C ARG A 78 -2.35 1.55 10.58
N ALA A 79 -3.14 0.59 11.02
CA ALA A 79 -3.65 -0.49 10.19
C ALA A 79 -5.11 -0.18 9.81
N TYR A 80 -5.34 0.10 8.53
CA TYR A 80 -6.65 0.50 7.98
C TYR A 80 -7.11 -0.48 6.89
N ALA A 81 -8.29 -0.26 6.32
CA ALA A 81 -8.92 -1.11 5.31
C ALA A 81 -9.06 -2.57 5.81
N GLY A 82 -8.54 -3.56 5.06
CA GLY A 82 -8.69 -4.98 5.42
C GLY A 82 -8.23 -5.34 6.83
N PHE A 83 -7.26 -4.61 7.40
CA PHE A 83 -6.80 -4.83 8.77
C PHE A 83 -7.79 -4.39 9.84
N SER A 84 -8.64 -3.39 9.57
CA SER A 84 -9.47 -2.76 10.59
C SER A 84 -10.79 -3.49 10.81
N TYR A 85 -11.35 -4.13 9.77
CA TYR A 85 -12.68 -4.74 9.84
C TYR A 85 -12.75 -5.88 10.87
N VAL A 86 -11.75 -6.77 10.84
CA VAL A 86 -11.65 -7.86 11.82
C VAL A 86 -11.48 -7.33 13.23
N THR A 87 -10.61 -6.32 13.42
CA THR A 87 -10.36 -5.74 14.75
C THR A 87 -11.59 -4.99 15.26
N LYS A 88 -12.30 -4.23 14.42
CA LYS A 88 -13.53 -3.52 14.79
C LYS A 88 -14.61 -4.48 15.28
N TYR A 89 -14.70 -5.67 14.67
CA TYR A 89 -15.69 -6.68 15.06
C TYR A 89 -15.28 -7.45 16.33
N LEU A 90 -14.01 -7.88 16.43
CA LEU A 90 -13.53 -8.71 17.54
C LEU A 90 -13.13 -7.91 18.79
N PHE A 91 -12.79 -6.63 18.64
CA PHE A 91 -12.34 -5.72 19.69
C PHE A 91 -13.19 -4.44 19.72
N PRO A 92 -14.51 -4.56 19.97
CA PRO A 92 -15.40 -3.41 19.97
C PRO A 92 -14.95 -2.37 21.01
N GLY A 93 -14.71 -1.15 20.57
CA GLY A 93 -14.26 -0.05 21.43
C GLY A 93 -12.77 -0.02 21.76
N GLN A 94 -11.98 -0.98 21.27
CA GLN A 94 -10.52 -0.99 21.47
C GLN A 94 -9.81 -1.02 20.11
N SER A 95 -9.22 0.12 19.72
CA SER A 95 -8.50 0.28 18.45
C SER A 95 -6.98 0.28 18.59
N THR A 96 -6.44 0.36 19.80
CA THR A 96 -5.00 0.45 20.07
C THR A 96 -4.66 -0.29 21.36
N GLY A 97 -3.36 -0.52 21.62
CA GLY A 97 -2.89 -1.24 22.80
C GLY A 97 -3.26 -2.73 22.82
N ILE A 98 -3.72 -3.28 21.69
CA ILE A 98 -4.00 -4.71 21.53
C ILE A 98 -2.64 -5.42 21.43
N SER A 99 -2.38 -6.37 22.33
CA SER A 99 -1.17 -7.19 22.26
C SER A 99 -1.32 -8.32 21.24
N LYS A 100 -0.20 -8.85 20.72
CA LYS A 100 -0.21 -10.00 19.81
C LYS A 100 -0.88 -11.20 20.45
N THR A 101 -0.51 -11.48 21.70
CA THR A 101 -1.07 -12.60 22.48
C THR A 101 -2.58 -12.48 22.63
N LEU A 102 -3.09 -11.28 22.91
CA LEU A 102 -4.53 -11.03 23.02
C LEU A 102 -5.22 -11.22 21.66
N PHE A 103 -4.65 -10.64 20.60
CA PHE A 103 -5.19 -10.77 19.25
C PHE A 103 -5.29 -12.23 18.79
N ASP A 104 -4.18 -12.97 18.89
CA ASP A 104 -4.09 -14.37 18.48
C ASP A 104 -5.09 -15.25 19.27
N LYS A 105 -5.23 -15.00 20.57
CA LYS A 105 -6.19 -15.71 21.43
C LYS A 105 -7.64 -15.42 21.00
N THR A 106 -8.02 -14.16 20.84
CA THR A 106 -9.38 -13.78 20.45
C THR A 106 -9.77 -14.33 19.08
N VAL A 107 -8.85 -14.28 18.11
CA VAL A 107 -9.09 -14.87 16.77
C VAL A 107 -9.29 -16.39 16.88
N MET A 108 -8.44 -17.08 17.65
CA MET A 108 -8.57 -18.52 17.87
C MET A 108 -9.91 -18.90 18.52
N GLU A 109 -10.32 -18.15 19.55
CA GLU A 109 -11.62 -18.35 20.21
C GLU A 109 -12.80 -18.08 19.27
N PHE A 110 -12.72 -17.03 18.43
CA PHE A 110 -13.72 -16.74 17.42
C PHE A 110 -13.83 -17.86 16.37
N CYS A 111 -12.69 -18.32 15.84
CA CYS A 111 -12.65 -19.40 14.84
C CYS A 111 -13.28 -20.71 15.34
N ALA A 112 -13.18 -21.00 16.64
CA ALA A 112 -13.73 -22.22 17.24
C ALA A 112 -15.27 -22.17 17.42
N GLN A 113 -15.90 -21.01 17.29
CA GLN A 113 -17.34 -20.88 17.50
C GLN A 113 -18.14 -21.51 16.35
N PRO A 114 -19.23 -22.25 16.65
CA PRO A 114 -20.16 -22.69 15.63
C PRO A 114 -20.76 -21.50 14.88
N TRP A 115 -20.85 -21.60 13.55
CA TRP A 115 -21.43 -20.53 12.71
C TRP A 115 -22.82 -20.09 13.18
N ALA A 116 -23.66 -21.02 13.65
CA ALA A 116 -24.99 -20.69 14.16
C ALA A 116 -24.95 -19.70 15.33
N THR A 117 -23.95 -19.81 16.21
CA THR A 117 -23.77 -18.89 17.36
C THR A 117 -23.35 -17.50 16.90
N ILE A 118 -22.47 -17.41 15.90
CA ILE A 118 -22.00 -16.14 15.34
C ILE A 118 -23.15 -15.46 14.57
N ALA A 119 -23.83 -16.20 13.70
CA ALA A 119 -24.92 -15.71 12.87
C ALA A 119 -26.10 -15.19 13.70
N ALA A 120 -26.44 -15.85 14.82
CA ALA A 120 -27.51 -15.41 15.71
C ALA A 120 -27.26 -14.04 16.36
N LYS A 121 -26.01 -13.60 16.44
CA LYS A 121 -25.59 -12.31 17.04
C LYS A 121 -25.16 -11.27 16.01
N THR A 122 -25.19 -11.62 14.72
CA THR A 122 -24.65 -10.80 13.63
C THR A 122 -25.79 -10.38 12.69
N PRO A 123 -25.96 -9.06 12.41
CA PRO A 123 -26.91 -8.58 11.42
C PRO A 123 -26.74 -9.29 10.08
N VAL A 124 -27.83 -9.60 9.39
CA VAL A 124 -27.82 -10.44 8.17
C VAL A 124 -26.92 -9.84 7.09
N GLU A 125 -26.93 -8.52 6.96
CA GLU A 125 -26.11 -7.73 6.05
C GLU A 125 -24.60 -7.82 6.32
N GLU A 126 -24.19 -8.15 7.56
CA GLU A 126 -22.78 -8.28 7.95
C GLU A 126 -22.29 -9.73 7.89
N GLN A 127 -23.19 -10.72 7.87
CA GLN A 127 -22.84 -12.14 7.97
C GLN A 127 -21.87 -12.60 6.87
N GLU A 128 -21.98 -12.07 5.65
CA GLU A 128 -21.07 -12.44 4.56
C GLU A 128 -19.61 -12.03 4.86
N SER A 129 -19.42 -10.86 5.45
CA SER A 129 -18.10 -10.37 5.88
C SER A 129 -17.62 -11.12 7.11
N VAL A 130 -18.49 -11.29 8.11
CA VAL A 130 -18.15 -11.97 9.36
C VAL A 130 -17.78 -13.44 9.15
N ALA A 131 -18.38 -14.11 8.17
CA ALA A 131 -18.00 -15.47 7.78
C ALA A 131 -16.53 -15.59 7.33
N LYS A 132 -15.87 -14.49 6.95
CA LYS A 132 -14.47 -14.43 6.50
C LYS A 132 -13.50 -14.08 7.64
N TYR A 133 -13.99 -13.50 8.75
CA TYR A 133 -13.13 -12.94 9.81
C TYR A 133 -12.26 -13.95 10.55
N CYS A 134 -12.60 -15.24 10.56
CA CYS A 134 -11.68 -16.25 11.08
C CYS A 134 -10.43 -16.34 10.19
N PHE A 135 -10.61 -16.39 8.87
CA PHE A 135 -9.50 -16.37 7.92
C PHE A 135 -8.77 -15.03 7.98
N ASP A 136 -9.48 -13.90 7.92
CA ASP A 136 -8.86 -12.57 7.92
C ASP A 136 -8.07 -12.31 9.21
N GLY A 137 -8.58 -12.74 10.36
CA GLY A 137 -7.88 -12.61 11.64
C GLY A 137 -6.58 -13.41 11.68
N VAL A 138 -6.62 -14.68 11.24
CA VAL A 138 -5.39 -15.50 11.16
C VAL A 138 -4.42 -14.92 10.13
N PHE A 139 -4.92 -14.44 8.99
CA PHE A 139 -4.13 -13.81 7.95
C PHE A 139 -3.45 -12.53 8.45
N VAL A 140 -4.16 -11.64 9.14
CA VAL A 140 -3.61 -10.43 9.75
C VAL A 140 -2.52 -10.77 10.76
N SER A 141 -2.75 -11.76 11.63
CA SER A 141 -1.74 -12.22 12.60
C SER A 141 -0.45 -12.67 11.90
N VAL A 142 -0.57 -13.56 10.90
CA VAL A 142 0.60 -14.07 10.16
C VAL A 142 1.27 -12.95 9.35
N LEU A 143 0.51 -12.08 8.71
CA LEU A 143 1.03 -11.00 7.89
C LEU A 143 1.85 -10.01 8.73
N LEU A 144 1.31 -9.56 9.86
CA LEU A 144 2.01 -8.66 10.78
C LEU A 144 3.24 -9.32 11.40
N GLU A 145 3.18 -10.60 11.74
CA GLU A 145 4.34 -11.38 12.21
C GLU A 145 5.45 -11.39 11.13
N ASN A 146 5.10 -11.55 9.86
CA ASN A 146 6.04 -11.51 8.73
C ASN A 146 6.52 -10.10 8.36
N TYR A 147 5.79 -9.05 8.73
CA TYR A 147 6.27 -7.67 8.68
C TYR A 147 7.15 -7.29 9.88
N GLY A 148 7.38 -8.19 10.83
CA GLY A 148 8.28 -7.97 11.96
C GLY A 148 7.59 -7.52 13.25
N PHE A 149 6.25 -7.53 13.31
CA PHE A 149 5.49 -7.34 14.55
C PHE A 149 5.36 -8.69 15.28
N THR A 150 6.44 -9.10 15.93
CA THR A 150 6.58 -10.42 16.59
C THR A 150 6.26 -10.38 18.08
N LYS A 151 6.37 -9.20 18.71
CA LYS A 151 6.23 -9.01 20.16
C LYS A 151 4.98 -8.20 20.51
N ASP A 152 4.49 -8.40 21.73
CA ASP A 152 3.34 -7.67 22.27
C ASP A 152 3.54 -6.14 22.27
N GLU A 153 4.75 -5.66 22.59
CA GLU A 153 5.06 -4.23 22.58
C GLU A 153 5.08 -3.61 21.17
N GLU A 154 5.37 -4.42 20.14
CA GLU A 154 5.30 -3.97 18.75
C GLU A 154 3.84 -3.84 18.30
N TRP A 155 2.99 -4.79 18.69
CA TRP A 155 1.55 -4.77 18.41
C TRP A 155 0.81 -3.63 19.10
N LYS A 156 1.18 -3.31 20.34
CA LYS A 156 0.58 -2.18 21.08
C LYS A 156 0.77 -0.83 20.40
N ARG A 157 1.79 -0.68 19.53
CA ARG A 157 2.04 0.52 18.71
C ARG A 157 1.17 0.58 17.44
N ILE A 158 0.37 -0.44 17.17
CA ILE A 158 -0.54 -0.48 16.02
C ILE A 158 -1.91 0.05 16.45
N THR A 159 -2.36 1.10 15.76
CA THR A 159 -3.74 1.59 15.85
C THR A 159 -4.55 1.05 14.67
N PHE A 160 -5.53 0.21 14.95
CA PHE A 160 -6.46 -0.32 13.96
C PHE A 160 -7.62 0.66 13.73
N GLY A 161 -7.86 1.09 12.51
CA GLY A 161 -9.03 1.90 12.20
C GLY A 161 -8.95 2.69 10.91
N ASP A 162 -10.11 2.85 10.27
CA ASP A 162 -10.24 3.46 8.95
C ASP A 162 -10.41 4.96 8.96
N LYS A 163 -10.49 5.61 10.13
CA LYS A 163 -10.75 7.05 10.21
C LYS A 163 -9.81 7.76 11.17
N ILE A 164 -9.49 9.00 10.80
CA ILE A 164 -8.85 10.01 11.65
C ILE A 164 -9.75 11.24 11.57
N GLU A 165 -10.27 11.70 12.72
CA GLU A 165 -11.15 12.88 12.82
C GLU A 165 -12.32 12.86 11.81
N GLY A 166 -12.96 11.69 11.64
CA GLY A 166 -14.07 11.50 10.72
C GLY A 166 -13.69 11.28 9.25
N THR A 167 -12.44 11.55 8.88
CA THR A 167 -11.91 11.36 7.51
C THR A 167 -11.38 9.96 7.32
N THR A 168 -11.78 9.30 6.22
CA THR A 168 -11.31 7.96 5.88
C THR A 168 -9.83 7.95 5.50
N VAL A 169 -9.05 7.08 6.15
CA VAL A 169 -7.65 6.83 5.85
C VAL A 169 -7.56 6.04 4.55
N SER A 170 -6.91 6.63 3.56
CA SER A 170 -6.71 6.07 2.24
C SER A 170 -5.52 6.75 1.56
N TRP A 171 -4.90 6.05 0.62
CA TRP A 171 -3.89 6.61 -0.29
C TRP A 171 -4.45 7.75 -1.15
N ALA A 172 -5.77 7.78 -1.38
CA ALA A 172 -6.42 8.72 -2.29
C ALA A 172 -6.21 10.20 -1.88
N LEU A 173 -6.26 10.50 -0.57
CA LEU A 173 -6.06 11.87 -0.08
C LEU A 173 -4.62 12.33 -0.31
N GLY A 174 -3.64 11.48 0.02
CA GLY A 174 -2.22 11.78 -0.22
C GLY A 174 -1.92 11.96 -1.70
N TYR A 175 -2.52 11.13 -2.55
CA TYR A 175 -2.41 11.27 -4.01
C TYR A 175 -2.96 12.61 -4.51
N MET A 176 -4.15 13.02 -4.05
CA MET A 176 -4.72 14.32 -4.41
C MET A 176 -3.82 15.49 -3.98
N LEU A 177 -3.26 15.44 -2.77
CA LEU A 177 -2.39 16.48 -2.24
C LEU A 177 -1.09 16.60 -3.06
N ASP A 178 -0.51 15.46 -3.42
CA ASP A 178 0.68 15.38 -4.28
C ASP A 178 0.41 15.97 -5.67
N GLN A 179 -0.66 15.51 -6.33
CA GLN A 179 -1.00 15.95 -7.70
C GLN A 179 -1.45 17.41 -7.79
N SER A 180 -1.96 17.98 -6.70
CA SER A 180 -2.40 19.37 -6.66
C SER A 180 -1.28 20.36 -6.30
N GLY A 181 -0.09 19.89 -5.93
CA GLY A 181 1.01 20.74 -5.47
C GLY A 181 0.74 21.41 -4.12
N PHE A 182 -0.21 20.88 -3.35
CA PHE A 182 -0.55 21.39 -2.01
C PHE A 182 0.44 20.91 -0.94
N LEU A 183 1.30 19.93 -1.24
CA LEU A 183 2.39 19.55 -0.35
C LEU A 183 3.54 20.56 -0.51
N PRO A 184 3.79 21.42 0.48
CA PRO A 184 4.93 22.34 0.43
C PRO A 184 6.23 21.53 0.45
N SER A 185 7.26 22.02 -0.24
CA SER A 185 8.58 21.42 -0.17
C SER A 185 9.16 21.62 1.23
N GLU A 186 9.63 20.53 1.84
CA GLU A 186 10.38 20.55 3.11
C GLU A 186 11.83 21.05 2.91
N SER A 187 12.24 21.32 1.67
CA SER A 187 13.57 21.86 1.37
C SER A 187 13.74 23.23 2.03
N PRO A 188 14.92 23.54 2.61
CA PRO A 188 15.18 24.86 3.16
C PRO A 188 14.90 25.94 2.08
N PRO A 189 14.20 27.03 2.43
CA PRO A 189 13.97 28.10 1.47
C PRO A 189 15.33 28.65 1.01
N ILE A 190 15.54 28.69 -0.30
CA ILE A 190 16.70 29.36 -0.88
C ILE A 190 16.48 30.87 -0.72
N ASN A 191 17.02 31.44 0.35
CA ASN A 191 16.99 32.88 0.58
C ASN A 191 18.06 33.55 -0.29
N MET A 192 17.75 33.78 -1.56
CA MET A 192 18.60 34.60 -2.42
C MET A 192 18.38 36.09 -2.09
N PRO A 193 19.43 36.86 -1.73
CA PRO A 193 19.28 38.29 -1.50
C PRO A 193 18.71 38.96 -2.75
N VAL A 194 17.70 39.81 -2.58
CA VAL A 194 17.05 40.54 -3.69
C VAL A 194 18.08 41.32 -4.52
N THR A 195 19.13 41.84 -3.87
CA THR A 195 20.24 42.54 -4.51
C THR A 195 21.05 41.64 -5.46
N LEU A 196 21.33 40.40 -5.06
CA LEU A 196 22.05 39.43 -5.89
C LEU A 196 21.19 38.99 -7.07
N PHE A 197 19.91 38.71 -6.83
CA PHE A 197 18.96 38.35 -7.89
C PHE A 197 18.81 39.49 -8.92
N ALA A 198 18.59 40.72 -8.46
CA ALA A 198 18.48 41.89 -9.33
C ALA A 198 19.77 42.15 -10.12
N GLY A 199 20.93 42.01 -9.49
CA GLY A 199 22.22 42.14 -10.16
C GLY A 199 22.43 41.09 -11.26
N LEU A 200 22.14 39.82 -10.97
CA LEU A 200 22.23 38.74 -11.96
C LEU A 200 21.23 38.91 -13.10
N ALA A 201 19.99 39.35 -12.80
CA ALA A 201 18.98 39.62 -13.82
C ALA A 201 19.38 40.79 -14.73
N ALA A 202 19.93 41.87 -14.18
CA ALA A 202 20.42 43.01 -14.95
C ALA A 202 21.62 42.63 -15.84
N LEU A 203 22.56 41.83 -15.32
CA LEU A 203 23.69 41.31 -16.08
C LEU A 203 23.22 40.42 -17.25
N LEU A 204 22.27 39.52 -17.00
CA LEU A 204 21.67 38.67 -18.04
C LEU A 204 20.98 39.52 -19.12
N ALA A 205 20.20 40.54 -18.72
CA ALA A 205 19.55 41.44 -19.66
C ALA A 205 20.56 42.22 -20.51
N ALA A 206 21.65 42.72 -19.92
CA ALA A 206 22.70 43.42 -20.65
C ALA A 206 23.42 42.50 -21.66
N LEU A 207 23.70 41.25 -21.29
CA LEU A 207 24.29 40.25 -22.20
C LEU A 207 23.35 39.92 -23.37
N LEU A 208 22.05 39.77 -23.11
CA LEU A 208 21.05 39.56 -24.16
C LEU A 208 20.95 40.75 -25.11
N ILE A 209 20.93 41.99 -24.58
CA ILE A 209 20.92 43.21 -25.40
C ILE A 209 22.19 43.29 -26.25
N ALA A 210 23.36 43.05 -25.67
CA ALA A 210 24.63 43.07 -26.40
C ALA A 210 24.64 42.00 -27.52
N ALA A 211 24.15 40.79 -27.24
CA ALA A 211 24.03 39.73 -28.25
C ALA A 211 23.10 40.14 -29.40
N VAL A 212 21.94 40.75 -29.11
CA VAL A 212 21.02 41.27 -30.14
C VAL A 212 21.65 42.39 -30.95
N VAL A 213 22.34 43.34 -30.32
CA VAL A 213 23.04 44.42 -31.02
C VAL A 213 24.13 43.87 -31.93
N MET A 214 24.95 42.93 -31.44
CA MET A 214 25.97 42.27 -32.26
C MET A 214 25.37 41.52 -33.44
N LEU A 215 24.24 40.82 -33.23
CA LEU A 215 23.51 40.14 -34.30
C LEU A 215 22.99 41.14 -35.36
N VAL A 216 22.38 42.25 -34.93
CA VAL A 216 21.90 43.31 -35.83
C VAL A 216 23.07 43.94 -36.60
N LEU A 217 24.18 44.24 -35.94
CA LEU A 217 25.37 44.78 -36.60
C LEU A 217 25.97 43.79 -37.62
N ALA A 218 25.99 42.50 -37.31
CA ALA A 218 26.42 41.47 -38.25
C ALA A 218 25.48 41.37 -39.46
N LEU A 219 24.16 41.40 -39.24
CA LEU A 219 23.16 41.38 -40.32
C LEU A 219 23.21 42.64 -41.18
N CYS A 220 23.30 43.83 -40.58
CA CYS A 220 23.45 45.10 -41.30
C CYS A 220 24.82 45.22 -42.01
N GLY A 221 25.88 44.65 -41.43
CA GLY A 221 27.19 44.54 -42.07
C GLY A 221 27.16 43.62 -43.30
N CYS A 222 26.46 42.49 -43.21
CA CYS A 222 26.22 41.62 -44.36
C CYS A 222 25.41 42.31 -45.47
N ILE A 223 24.38 43.10 -45.13
CA ILE A 223 23.57 43.85 -46.10
C ILE A 223 24.42 44.91 -46.83
N LYS A 224 25.24 45.68 -46.10
CA LYS A 224 26.16 46.68 -46.71
C LYS A 224 27.24 46.07 -47.61
N THR A 225 27.61 44.81 -47.36
CA THR A 225 28.60 44.11 -48.20
C THR A 225 27.93 43.49 -49.44
N GLY A 226 26.62 43.21 -49.38
CA GLY A 226 25.80 42.78 -50.53
C GLY A 226 25.46 43.90 -51.52
N GLU A 227 25.21 45.14 -51.05
CA GLU A 227 24.95 46.30 -51.92
C GLU A 227 26.19 46.83 -52.67
N ARG A 228 27.39 46.32 -52.40
CA ARG A 228 28.62 46.68 -53.13
C ARG A 228 28.92 45.74 -54.32
N PHE A 229 28.04 44.77 -54.59
CA PHE A 229 28.15 43.79 -55.67
C PHE A 229 26.92 43.81 -56.63
N GLU A 230 26.35 44.99 -56.89
CA GLU A 230 25.55 45.27 -58.09
C GLU A 230 26.17 46.44 -58.88
#